data_AF-A0A928VVL3-F1
#
_entry.id   AF-A0A928VVL3-F1
#
_cell.length_a   1.000
_cell.length_b   1.000
_cell.length_c   1.000
_cell.angle_alpha   90.00
_cell.angle_beta   90.00
_cell.angle_gamma   90.00
#
_symmetry.space_group_name_H-M   'P 1'
#
loop_
_entity.id
_entity.type
_entity.pdbx_description
1 polymer ?
#
loop_
_entity_poly.entity_id
_entity_poly.type
_entity_poly.pdbx_seq_one_letter_code
_entity_poly.pdbx_strand_id
1 'polypeptide(L)'
;MTQQSDMKQLVEQVAIADADGVALDRLLNTIATDPQFAALKQQVESGSQTTATDKGLIAFLRKCLIDSPKALLTANAADFHGKSYVTPSLQRESEVTAGAVTVSSILDLAGNQPLMYYAFKGASGDLLWSLILNVGLLKFTNYCSAIAAGGKHGTRLWSAVGTIGLLSLSVIRSIASPVGSELLNNMPAINRIRAVELIQAHEHKLAAIKNQPNPLYATARQRCEQGKQELRRLDRSDRRWSSRYVRLYGRWHERNKDWSGYQLAQVPLCMQPQLIQGKHLATYEVAKQDWQKKLQRRSLIGDDRGFLQQEMPALYAAHFDAEGNLRSGVDAVRIATQNLYGKLQRGDWQETGFSLMFFGISAATSATACLLSLSLSRRADARKSRSQAIAQVRDAWLDARYQELAARRQAAPRVEPSWIEPLLSDRR
;
A
#
# COMPACT_ATOMS: atom_id res chain seq x y z
N MET A 1 49.03 -9.09 13.90
CA MET A 1 50.18 -8.25 13.50
C MET A 1 51.01 -8.84 12.37
N THR A 2 50.65 -9.99 11.79
CA THR A 2 51.40 -10.67 10.71
C THR A 2 51.00 -10.27 9.29
N GLN A 3 49.76 -9.83 9.05
CA GLN A 3 49.28 -9.55 7.69
C GLN A 3 49.81 -8.25 7.06
N GLN A 4 50.25 -7.29 7.89
CA GLN A 4 50.87 -6.04 7.44
C GLN A 4 52.37 -6.23 7.10
N SER A 5 52.98 -7.31 7.61
CA SER A 5 54.33 -7.75 7.25
C SER A 5 54.34 -8.40 5.86
N ASP A 6 53.36 -9.25 5.59
CA ASP A 6 53.28 -10.00 4.32
C ASP A 6 53.02 -9.07 3.12
N MET A 7 52.18 -8.04 3.27
CA MET A 7 51.92 -7.08 2.19
C MET A 7 53.11 -6.13 1.97
N LYS A 8 53.90 -5.86 3.01
CA LYS A 8 55.13 -5.06 2.88
C LYS A 8 56.23 -5.88 2.20
N GLN A 9 56.35 -7.16 2.53
CA GLN A 9 57.23 -8.11 1.84
C GLN A 9 56.79 -8.39 0.40
N LEU A 10 55.49 -8.42 0.09
CA LEU A 10 54.99 -8.54 -1.29
C LEU A 10 55.29 -7.28 -2.12
N VAL A 11 55.16 -6.09 -1.52
CA VAL A 11 55.52 -4.83 -2.17
C VAL A 11 57.04 -4.69 -2.33
N GLU A 12 57.85 -5.16 -1.37
CA GLU A 12 59.31 -5.23 -1.50
C GLU A 12 59.75 -6.28 -2.53
N GLN A 13 59.12 -7.46 -2.57
CA GLN A 13 59.42 -8.49 -3.56
C GLN A 13 58.99 -8.08 -4.97
N VAL A 14 57.89 -7.33 -5.12
CA VAL A 14 57.47 -6.75 -6.42
C VAL A 14 58.37 -5.58 -6.82
N ALA A 15 58.89 -4.81 -5.87
CA ALA A 15 59.87 -3.74 -6.14
C ALA A 15 61.26 -4.29 -6.49
N ILE A 16 61.64 -5.47 -5.96
CA ILE A 16 62.91 -6.14 -6.25
C ILE A 16 62.84 -6.98 -7.55
N ALA A 17 61.64 -7.42 -7.96
CA ALA A 17 61.44 -8.19 -9.20
C ALA A 17 61.24 -7.33 -10.47
N ASP A 18 61.24 -6.00 -10.36
CA ASP A 18 61.06 -5.07 -11.50
C ASP A 18 62.38 -4.77 -12.23
N ALA A 19 63.11 -5.83 -12.60
CA ALA A 19 64.27 -5.71 -13.49
C ALA A 19 63.91 -5.95 -14.97
N ASP A 20 62.86 -6.74 -15.25
CA ASP A 20 62.62 -7.23 -16.63
C ASP A 20 61.23 -6.92 -17.22
N GLY A 21 60.36 -6.14 -16.55
CA GLY A 21 59.06 -5.72 -17.12
C GLY A 21 58.01 -6.84 -17.35
N VAL A 22 58.40 -8.11 -17.27
CA VAL A 22 57.53 -9.28 -17.51
C VAL A 22 56.46 -9.48 -16.41
N ALA A 23 56.72 -9.04 -15.17
CA ALA A 23 55.79 -9.21 -14.05
C ALA A 23 54.59 -8.23 -14.14
N LEU A 24 54.81 -7.02 -14.62
CA LEU A 24 53.79 -5.99 -14.79
C LEU A 24 52.86 -6.32 -15.97
N ASP A 25 53.40 -6.82 -17.08
CA ASP A 25 52.60 -7.27 -18.22
C ASP A 25 51.73 -8.48 -17.88
N ARG A 26 52.20 -9.41 -17.04
CA ARG A 26 51.35 -10.49 -16.51
C ARG A 26 50.24 -9.98 -15.60
N LEU A 27 50.52 -9.01 -14.72
CA LEU A 27 49.52 -8.45 -13.82
C LEU A 27 48.45 -7.65 -14.57
N LEU A 28 48.85 -6.92 -15.61
CA LEU A 28 47.94 -6.17 -16.49
C LEU A 28 47.17 -7.06 -17.45
N ASN A 29 47.76 -8.12 -17.99
CA ASN A 29 46.99 -9.12 -18.74
C ASN A 29 46.01 -9.84 -17.82
N THR A 30 46.37 -10.12 -16.57
CA THR A 30 45.46 -10.74 -15.59
C THR A 30 44.30 -9.81 -15.27
N ILE A 31 44.53 -8.50 -15.09
CA ILE A 31 43.47 -7.51 -14.86
C ILE A 31 42.63 -7.27 -16.13
N ALA A 32 43.25 -7.23 -17.32
CA ALA A 32 42.56 -6.99 -18.57
C ALA A 32 41.74 -8.20 -19.08
N THR A 33 42.15 -9.41 -18.70
CA THR A 33 41.41 -10.66 -18.98
C THR A 33 40.51 -11.09 -17.81
N ASP A 34 40.53 -10.36 -16.69
CA ASP A 34 39.63 -10.61 -15.57
C ASP A 34 38.17 -10.33 -16.02
N PRO A 35 37.31 -11.36 -16.03
CA PRO A 35 35.91 -11.19 -16.43
C PRO A 35 35.17 -10.17 -15.54
N GLN A 36 35.62 -9.94 -14.31
CA GLN A 36 35.04 -8.92 -13.42
C GLN A 36 35.39 -7.50 -13.86
N PHE A 37 36.60 -7.29 -14.39
CA PHE A 37 37.04 -5.99 -14.90
C PHE A 37 36.37 -5.64 -16.24
N ALA A 38 36.23 -6.63 -17.13
CA ALA A 38 35.48 -6.49 -18.38
C ALA A 38 34.00 -6.14 -18.13
N ALA A 39 33.37 -6.78 -17.14
CA ALA A 39 31.99 -6.48 -16.72
C ALA A 39 31.85 -5.06 -16.12
N LEU A 40 32.86 -4.59 -15.38
CA LEU A 40 32.89 -3.24 -14.82
C LEU A 40 33.03 -2.16 -15.90
N LYS A 41 33.88 -2.39 -16.90
CA LYS A 41 34.04 -1.50 -18.05
C LYS A 41 32.75 -1.40 -18.86
N GLN A 42 32.09 -2.53 -19.11
CA GLN A 42 30.82 -2.58 -19.83
C GLN A 42 29.67 -1.92 -19.04
N GLN A 43 29.68 -1.97 -17.70
CA GLN A 43 28.74 -1.23 -16.84
C GLN A 43 28.94 0.29 -16.87
N VAL A 44 30.17 0.77 -17.07
CA VAL A 44 30.48 2.20 -17.18
C VAL A 44 30.12 2.72 -18.57
N GLU A 45 30.40 1.96 -19.63
CA GLU A 45 30.10 2.32 -21.02
C GLU A 45 28.59 2.27 -21.34
N SER A 46 27.83 1.40 -20.66
CA SER A 46 26.36 1.33 -20.79
C SER A 46 25.61 2.40 -19.98
N GLY A 47 26.31 3.23 -19.20
CA GLY A 47 25.77 4.34 -18.41
C GLY A 47 25.34 5.58 -19.21
N SER A 48 24.85 5.38 -20.44
CA SER A 48 24.27 6.44 -21.27
C SER A 48 22.81 6.70 -20.90
N GLN A 49 22.52 7.98 -20.70
CA GLN A 49 21.27 8.58 -20.21
C GLN A 49 20.03 8.06 -20.97
N THR A 50 19.15 7.33 -20.29
CA THR A 50 17.78 7.09 -20.79
C THR A 50 16.88 8.25 -20.39
N THR A 51 16.64 9.14 -21.34
CA THR A 51 15.55 10.11 -21.32
C THR A 51 14.22 9.38 -21.25
N ALA A 52 13.41 9.77 -20.25
CA ALA A 52 12.09 9.22 -20.00
C ALA A 52 11.14 9.54 -21.17
N THR A 53 10.60 8.50 -21.81
CA THR A 53 9.37 8.56 -22.61
C THR A 53 8.51 7.34 -22.30
N ASP A 54 7.20 7.55 -22.41
CA ASP A 54 6.03 6.83 -21.85
C ASP A 54 5.93 5.29 -21.97
N LYS A 55 6.95 4.60 -22.50
CA LYS A 55 7.04 3.12 -22.45
C LYS A 55 7.70 2.61 -21.15
N GLY A 56 8.06 3.53 -20.26
CA GLY A 56 8.86 3.28 -19.06
C GLY A 56 8.21 2.32 -18.07
N LEU A 57 6.92 2.44 -17.76
CA LEU A 57 6.29 1.61 -16.73
C LEU A 57 6.23 0.14 -17.13
N ILE A 58 5.79 -0.17 -18.36
CA ILE A 58 5.63 -1.57 -18.82
C ILE A 58 6.99 -2.24 -19.07
N ALA A 59 7.97 -1.52 -19.64
CA ALA A 59 9.33 -2.02 -19.81
C ALA A 59 10.06 -2.17 -18.47
N PHE A 60 9.85 -1.25 -17.53
CA PHE A 60 10.33 -1.35 -16.15
C PHE A 60 9.71 -2.55 -15.45
N LEU A 61 8.39 -2.74 -15.53
CA LEU A 61 7.68 -3.86 -14.93
C LEU A 61 8.15 -5.20 -15.52
N ARG A 62 8.36 -5.29 -16.83
CA ARG A 62 8.88 -6.51 -17.49
C ARG A 62 10.32 -6.82 -17.04
N LYS A 63 11.20 -5.83 -17.08
CA LYS A 63 12.62 -5.98 -16.67
C LYS A 63 12.77 -6.26 -15.17
N CYS A 64 11.91 -5.66 -14.36
CA CYS A 64 11.91 -5.84 -12.92
C CYS A 64 11.30 -7.21 -12.55
N LEU A 65 10.06 -7.50 -12.95
CA LEU A 65 9.37 -8.72 -12.52
C LEU A 65 9.92 -10.01 -13.15
N ILE A 66 10.48 -9.95 -14.36
CA ILE A 66 10.93 -11.14 -15.11
C ILE A 66 12.45 -11.30 -15.06
N ASP A 67 13.23 -10.24 -15.30
CA ASP A 67 14.67 -10.39 -15.54
C ASP A 67 15.51 -10.34 -14.24
N SER A 68 14.98 -9.82 -13.13
CA SER A 68 15.69 -9.79 -11.83
C SER A 68 14.75 -9.60 -10.64
N PRO A 69 13.92 -10.61 -10.29
CA PRO A 69 13.05 -10.54 -9.11
C PRO A 69 13.84 -10.29 -7.81
N LYS A 70 15.09 -10.78 -7.75
CA LYS A 70 16.02 -10.50 -6.63
C LYS A 70 16.28 -9.00 -6.50
N ALA A 71 16.51 -8.27 -7.59
CA ALA A 71 16.83 -6.85 -7.54
C ALA A 71 15.65 -5.95 -7.12
N LEU A 72 14.40 -6.44 -7.21
CA LEU A 72 13.25 -5.73 -6.62
C LEU A 72 13.14 -5.99 -5.13
N LEU A 73 13.21 -7.26 -4.73
CA LEU A 73 12.90 -7.70 -3.37
C LEU A 73 14.05 -7.47 -2.39
N THR A 74 15.29 -7.43 -2.89
CA THR A 74 16.47 -7.24 -2.06
C THR A 74 17.02 -5.83 -2.16
N ALA A 75 17.54 -5.33 -1.04
CA ALA A 75 18.37 -4.15 -1.01
C ALA A 75 19.77 -4.52 -1.53
N ASN A 76 20.34 -3.70 -2.42
CA ASN A 76 21.68 -3.94 -2.94
C ASN A 76 22.72 -3.38 -1.96
N ALA A 77 23.62 -4.24 -1.47
CA ALA A 77 24.68 -3.83 -0.54
C ALA A 77 25.56 -2.70 -1.09
N ALA A 78 25.79 -2.66 -2.40
CA ALA A 78 26.58 -1.62 -3.05
C ALA A 78 25.96 -0.22 -2.94
N ASP A 79 24.64 -0.12 -2.71
CA ASP A 79 23.96 1.17 -2.55
C ASP A 79 24.19 1.78 -1.15
N PHE A 80 24.59 0.95 -0.17
CA PHE A 80 24.80 1.36 1.22
C PHE A 80 26.16 2.00 1.49
N HIS A 81 27.10 1.89 0.55
CA HIS A 81 28.37 2.62 0.56
C HIS A 81 28.58 3.40 -0.74
N GLY A 82 29.60 4.25 -0.79
CA GLY A 82 30.04 4.92 -2.01
C GLY A 82 31.12 4.13 -2.74
N LYS A 83 31.57 4.66 -3.88
CA LYS A 83 32.55 3.98 -4.76
C LYS A 83 33.99 4.47 -4.57
N SER A 84 34.19 5.62 -3.92
CA SER A 84 35.48 6.32 -3.90
C SER A 84 36.54 5.65 -3.03
N TYR A 85 36.13 5.01 -1.93
CA TYR A 85 37.01 4.34 -0.98
C TYR A 85 36.23 3.29 -0.21
N VAL A 86 36.45 2.01 -0.49
CA VAL A 86 35.70 0.90 0.12
C VAL A 86 36.69 -0.01 0.84
N THR A 87 36.54 -0.13 2.16
CA THR A 87 37.30 -1.10 2.95
C THR A 87 36.54 -2.44 2.97
N PRO A 88 37.22 -3.59 3.13
CA PRO A 88 36.55 -4.88 3.28
C PRO A 88 35.55 -4.88 4.45
N SER A 89 35.85 -4.16 5.54
CA SER A 89 34.92 -4.00 6.67
C SER A 89 33.67 -3.18 6.31
N LEU A 90 33.81 -2.15 5.47
CA LEU A 90 32.68 -1.34 5.03
C LEU A 90 31.77 -2.13 4.11
N GLN A 91 32.35 -2.93 3.21
CA GLN A 91 31.59 -3.82 2.33
C GLN A 91 30.80 -4.86 3.12
N ARG A 92 31.45 -5.57 4.06
CA ARG A 92 30.79 -6.58 4.90
C ARG A 92 29.65 -5.99 5.73
N GLU A 93 29.83 -4.83 6.36
CA GLU A 93 28.75 -4.21 7.13
C GLU A 93 27.63 -3.66 6.24
N SER A 94 27.95 -3.25 5.01
CA SER A 94 26.93 -2.87 4.01
C SER A 94 26.10 -4.07 3.57
N GLU A 95 26.70 -5.25 3.43
CA GLU A 95 26.00 -6.52 3.16
C GLU A 95 25.07 -6.90 4.32
N VAL A 96 25.54 -6.80 5.56
CA VAL A 96 24.72 -7.05 6.76
C VAL A 96 23.54 -6.08 6.83
N THR A 97 23.79 -4.78 6.60
CA THR A 97 22.75 -3.76 6.62
C THR A 97 21.71 -3.98 5.52
N ALA A 98 22.16 -4.26 4.30
CA ALA A 98 21.27 -4.57 3.17
C ALA A 98 20.46 -5.85 3.41
N GLY A 99 21.06 -6.86 4.04
CA GLY A 99 20.37 -8.06 4.48
C GLY A 99 19.26 -7.76 5.49
N ALA A 100 19.55 -6.97 6.53
CA ALA A 100 18.57 -6.58 7.54
C ALA A 100 17.40 -5.76 6.95
N VAL A 101 17.70 -4.80 6.07
CA VAL A 101 16.68 -4.02 5.33
C VAL A 101 15.83 -4.93 4.45
N THR A 102 16.44 -5.89 3.76
CA THR A 102 15.72 -6.86 2.92
C THR A 102 14.75 -7.70 3.73
N VAL A 103 15.21 -8.28 4.84
CA VAL A 103 14.37 -9.11 5.73
C VAL A 103 13.21 -8.30 6.30
N SER A 104 13.49 -7.10 6.83
CA SER A 104 12.46 -6.20 7.36
C SER A 104 11.42 -5.85 6.28
N SER A 105 11.87 -5.44 5.09
CA SER A 105 10.98 -5.09 3.98
C SER A 105 10.13 -6.27 3.49
N ILE A 106 10.66 -7.50 3.48
CA ILE A 106 9.91 -8.71 3.09
C ILE A 106 8.86 -9.06 4.14
N LEU A 107 9.19 -8.96 5.42
CA LEU A 107 8.23 -9.20 6.51
C LEU A 107 7.10 -8.17 6.46
N ASP A 108 7.42 -6.90 6.22
CA ASP A 108 6.44 -5.86 6.02
C ASP A 108 5.59 -6.11 4.77
N LEU A 109 6.19 -6.56 3.67
CA LEU A 109 5.47 -6.94 2.45
C LEU A 109 4.44 -8.04 2.77
N ALA A 110 4.85 -9.09 3.47
CA ALA A 110 3.99 -10.20 3.84
C ALA A 110 2.86 -9.78 4.79
N GLY A 111 3.16 -8.96 5.81
CA GLY A 111 2.17 -8.46 6.77
C GLY A 111 1.17 -7.48 6.15
N ASN A 112 1.60 -6.65 5.19
CA ASN A 112 0.75 -5.65 4.55
C ASN A 112 0.04 -6.17 3.29
N GLN A 113 0.44 -7.31 2.73
CA GLN A 113 -0.16 -7.83 1.49
C GLN A 113 -1.68 -8.08 1.63
N PRO A 114 -2.20 -8.68 2.73
CA PRO A 114 -3.64 -8.85 2.88
C PRO A 114 -4.36 -7.51 2.91
N LEU A 115 -3.82 -6.52 3.65
CA LEU A 115 -4.37 -5.17 3.69
C LEU A 115 -4.43 -4.54 2.29
N MET A 116 -3.34 -4.62 1.52
CA MET A 116 -3.28 -4.08 0.16
C MET A 116 -4.25 -4.81 -0.77
N TYR A 117 -4.32 -6.14 -0.69
CA TYR A 117 -5.26 -6.93 -1.48
C TYR A 117 -6.71 -6.48 -1.20
N TYR A 118 -7.11 -6.40 0.06
CA TYR A 118 -8.46 -5.95 0.42
C TYR A 118 -8.68 -4.48 0.11
N ALA A 119 -7.68 -3.59 0.17
CA ALA A 119 -7.85 -2.19 -0.24
C ALA A 119 -8.21 -2.06 -1.74
N PHE A 120 -7.74 -2.97 -2.59
CA PHE A 120 -8.02 -2.99 -4.03
C PHE A 120 -9.10 -4.00 -4.44
N LYS A 121 -9.64 -4.82 -3.52
CA LYS A 121 -10.68 -5.81 -3.83
C LYS A 121 -11.88 -5.13 -4.48
N GLY A 122 -12.22 -5.57 -5.69
CA GLY A 122 -13.30 -5.01 -6.52
C GLY A 122 -12.84 -4.09 -7.65
N ALA A 123 -11.55 -3.71 -7.69
CA ALA A 123 -10.95 -3.08 -8.87
C ALA A 123 -10.57 -4.12 -9.93
N SER A 124 -10.52 -3.74 -11.21
CA SER A 124 -9.97 -4.61 -12.25
C SER A 124 -8.47 -4.81 -12.04
N GLY A 125 -8.05 -6.07 -11.88
CA GLY A 125 -6.67 -6.40 -11.58
C GLY A 125 -6.26 -6.10 -10.13
N ASP A 126 -7.19 -6.21 -9.17
CA ASP A 126 -6.99 -6.06 -7.72
C ASP A 126 -5.69 -6.68 -7.19
N LEU A 127 -5.43 -7.95 -7.52
CA LEU A 127 -4.20 -8.66 -7.12
C LEU A 127 -2.95 -7.98 -7.69
N LEU A 128 -3.01 -7.60 -8.97
CA LEU A 128 -1.88 -7.01 -9.68
C LEU A 128 -1.55 -5.61 -9.13
N TRP A 129 -2.56 -4.78 -8.89
CA TRP A 129 -2.38 -3.47 -8.27
C TRP A 129 -1.88 -3.56 -6.84
N SER A 130 -2.43 -4.48 -6.04
CA SER A 130 -1.96 -4.70 -4.67
C SER A 130 -0.48 -5.11 -4.65
N LEU A 131 -0.06 -6.00 -5.56
CA LEU A 131 1.32 -6.44 -5.66
C LEU A 131 2.24 -5.32 -6.15
N ILE A 132 1.86 -4.57 -7.20
CA ILE A 132 2.66 -3.45 -7.71
C ILE A 132 2.91 -2.42 -6.63
N LEU A 133 1.87 -2.03 -5.88
CA LEU A 133 2.02 -1.02 -4.84
C LEU A 133 2.84 -1.54 -3.67
N ASN A 134 2.63 -2.78 -3.24
CA ASN A 134 3.37 -3.34 -2.12
C ASN A 134 4.86 -3.55 -2.46
N VAL A 135 5.16 -4.02 -3.68
CA VAL A 135 6.54 -4.13 -4.20
C VAL A 135 7.15 -2.75 -4.44
N GLY A 136 6.39 -1.78 -4.95
CA GLY A 136 6.83 -0.40 -5.13
C GLY A 136 7.19 0.26 -3.79
N LEU A 137 6.36 0.06 -2.77
CA LEU A 137 6.64 0.44 -1.39
C LEU A 137 7.94 -0.22 -0.92
N LEU A 138 8.07 -1.55 -1.05
CA LEU A 138 9.30 -2.26 -0.67
C LEU A 138 10.55 -1.64 -1.30
N LYS A 139 10.51 -1.40 -2.61
CA LYS A 139 11.62 -0.79 -3.36
C LYS A 139 11.93 0.62 -2.85
N PHE A 140 10.89 1.40 -2.56
CA PHE A 140 11.03 2.74 -2.01
C PHE A 140 11.67 2.73 -0.62
N THR A 141 11.34 1.76 0.25
CA THR A 141 12.00 1.60 1.55
C THR A 141 13.47 1.22 1.41
N ASN A 142 13.80 0.31 0.50
CA ASN A 142 15.19 -0.06 0.23
C ASN A 142 15.99 1.18 -0.24
N TYR A 143 15.38 2.00 -1.10
CA TYR A 143 15.97 3.26 -1.58
C TYR A 143 16.15 4.30 -0.46
N CYS A 144 15.12 4.54 0.36
CA CYS A 144 15.23 5.43 1.54
C CYS A 144 16.31 4.95 2.51
N SER A 145 16.45 3.63 2.70
CA SER A 145 17.49 3.03 3.56
C SER A 145 18.89 3.29 3.01
N ALA A 146 19.09 3.13 1.71
CA ALA A 146 20.36 3.45 1.05
C ALA A 146 20.69 4.95 1.16
N ILE A 147 19.70 5.85 1.00
CA ILE A 147 19.89 7.30 1.19
C ILE A 147 20.20 7.64 2.65
N ALA A 148 19.54 6.98 3.61
CA ALA A 148 19.79 7.18 5.04
C ALA A 148 21.22 6.74 5.40
N ALA A 149 21.67 5.59 4.89
CA ALA A 149 23.06 5.15 4.95
C ALA A 149 24.01 6.11 4.19
N GLY A 150 23.47 6.83 3.21
CA GLY A 150 24.03 7.78 2.24
C GLY A 150 24.89 8.95 2.71
N GLY A 151 24.84 9.31 3.99
CA GLY A 151 25.29 10.63 4.50
C GLY A 151 26.66 11.10 4.00
N LYS A 152 26.68 12.09 3.08
CA LYS A 152 27.91 12.76 2.60
C LYS A 152 28.04 14.16 3.23
N HIS A 153 29.28 14.65 3.35
CA HIS A 153 29.54 16.08 3.60
C HIS A 153 28.97 16.91 2.44
N GLY A 154 27.99 17.77 2.72
CA GLY A 154 27.29 18.61 1.73
C GLY A 154 25.89 18.13 1.30
N THR A 155 25.50 16.88 1.57
CA THR A 155 24.14 16.35 1.27
C THR A 155 23.35 15.98 2.53
N ARG A 156 23.64 16.65 3.66
CA ARG A 156 22.99 16.40 4.96
C ARG A 156 21.47 16.43 4.87
N LEU A 157 20.92 17.32 4.05
CA LEU A 157 19.48 17.43 3.81
C LEU A 157 18.90 16.17 3.15
N TRP A 158 19.55 15.63 2.12
CA TRP A 158 19.09 14.41 1.43
C TRP A 158 19.14 13.18 2.32
N SER A 159 20.20 13.03 3.13
CA SER A 159 20.30 11.93 4.09
C SER A 159 19.26 12.06 5.22
N ALA A 160 18.94 13.29 5.65
CA ALA A 160 17.85 13.56 6.58
C ALA A 160 16.48 13.20 5.99
N VAL A 161 16.21 13.60 4.73
CA VAL A 161 14.98 13.22 4.02
C VAL A 161 14.86 11.70 3.87
N GLY A 162 15.94 11.01 3.51
CA GLY A 162 15.95 9.54 3.44
C GLY A 162 15.68 8.88 4.79
N THR A 163 16.24 9.44 5.87
CA THR A 163 16.01 8.96 7.25
C THR A 163 14.56 9.17 7.68
N ILE A 164 14.00 10.36 7.45
CA ILE A 164 12.59 10.67 7.74
C ILE A 164 11.67 9.76 6.94
N GLY A 165 11.96 9.56 5.65
CA GLY A 165 11.21 8.64 4.80
C GLY A 165 11.25 7.20 5.32
N LEU A 166 12.44 6.69 5.68
CA LEU A 166 12.60 5.35 6.25
C LEU A 166 11.80 5.18 7.56
N LEU A 167 11.94 6.13 8.50
CA LEU A 167 11.24 6.08 9.78
C LEU A 167 9.72 6.13 9.59
N SER A 168 9.24 7.05 8.75
CA SER A 168 7.81 7.22 8.50
C SER A 168 7.19 5.99 7.86
N LEU A 169 7.86 5.41 6.85
CA LEU A 169 7.40 4.17 6.20
C LEU A 169 7.40 3.00 7.16
N SER A 170 8.43 2.86 8.00
CA SER A 170 8.51 1.80 9.00
C SER A 170 7.34 1.89 9.98
N VAL A 171 7.05 3.08 10.51
CA VAL A 171 5.92 3.29 11.43
C VAL A 171 4.58 2.95 10.76
N ILE A 172 4.34 3.47 9.55
CA ILE A 172 3.08 3.22 8.83
C ILE A 172 2.90 1.72 8.58
N ARG A 173 3.96 1.02 8.14
CA ARG A 173 3.91 -0.42 7.85
C ARG A 173 3.74 -1.27 9.10
N SER A 174 4.40 -0.92 10.19
CA SER A 174 4.22 -1.62 11.45
C SER A 174 2.79 -1.45 11.97
N ILE A 175 2.15 -0.28 11.83
CA ILE A 175 0.74 -0.08 12.20
C ILE A 175 -0.21 -0.83 11.27
N ALA A 176 0.10 -0.90 9.98
CA ALA A 176 -0.72 -1.54 8.95
C ALA A 176 -0.67 -3.09 9.03
N SER A 177 0.47 -3.66 9.39
CA SER A 177 0.71 -5.11 9.43
C SER A 177 -0.28 -5.88 10.32
N PRO A 178 -0.60 -5.43 11.56
CA PRO A 178 -1.64 -6.02 12.39
C PRO A 178 -3.03 -6.04 11.77
N VAL A 179 -3.38 -5.01 11.00
CA VAL A 179 -4.66 -4.96 10.28
C VAL A 179 -4.68 -5.98 9.16
N GLY A 180 -3.58 -6.11 8.41
CA GLY A 180 -3.41 -7.16 7.39
C GLY A 180 -3.51 -8.56 7.99
N SER A 181 -2.88 -8.79 9.14
CA SER A 181 -3.00 -10.02 9.92
C SER A 181 -4.45 -10.30 10.36
N GLU A 182 -5.16 -9.29 10.86
CA GLU A 182 -6.56 -9.44 11.29
C GLU A 182 -7.46 -9.81 10.11
N LEU A 183 -7.23 -9.21 8.94
CA LEU A 183 -7.93 -9.55 7.71
C LEU A 183 -7.68 -11.01 7.30
N LEU A 184 -6.45 -11.49 7.44
CA LEU A 184 -6.12 -12.85 7.04
C LEU A 184 -6.66 -13.90 8.01
N ASN A 185 -6.54 -13.66 9.32
CA ASN A 185 -6.83 -14.67 10.34
C ASN A 185 -8.25 -14.61 10.87
N ASN A 186 -8.92 -13.46 10.78
CA ASN A 186 -10.22 -13.24 11.43
C ASN A 186 -11.32 -12.78 10.47
N MET A 187 -11.20 -13.14 9.19
CA MET A 187 -12.21 -12.86 8.17
C MET A 187 -13.63 -13.36 8.56
N PRO A 188 -13.82 -14.54 9.19
CA PRO A 188 -15.14 -14.96 9.64
C PRO A 188 -15.79 -13.99 10.64
N ALA A 189 -15.03 -13.49 11.62
CA ALA A 189 -15.57 -12.50 12.57
C ALA A 189 -15.84 -11.17 11.90
N ILE A 190 -14.99 -10.73 10.97
CA ILE A 190 -15.21 -9.51 10.17
C ILE A 190 -16.52 -9.60 9.38
N ASN A 191 -16.74 -10.73 8.69
CA ASN A 191 -17.98 -10.99 7.97
C ASN A 191 -19.20 -10.99 8.90
N ARG A 192 -19.09 -11.59 10.08
CA ARG A 192 -20.16 -11.61 11.11
C ARG A 192 -20.46 -10.20 11.64
N ILE A 193 -19.45 -9.41 11.96
CA ILE A 193 -19.62 -8.03 12.42
C ILE A 193 -20.38 -7.22 11.37
N ARG A 194 -20.03 -7.36 10.09
CA ARG A 194 -20.77 -6.69 9.01
C ARG A 194 -22.22 -7.15 8.94
N ALA A 195 -22.48 -8.45 9.08
CA ALA A 195 -23.84 -8.96 9.08
C ALA A 195 -24.68 -8.33 10.21
N VAL A 196 -24.11 -8.24 11.42
CA VAL A 196 -24.73 -7.55 12.56
C VAL A 196 -24.99 -6.07 12.27
N GLU A 197 -24.00 -5.34 11.74
CA GLU A 197 -24.16 -3.93 11.38
C GLU A 197 -25.31 -3.71 10.38
N LEU A 198 -25.45 -4.59 9.38
CA LEU A 198 -26.51 -4.50 8.37
C LEU A 198 -27.90 -4.76 8.96
N ILE A 199 -28.01 -5.75 9.85
CA ILE A 199 -29.25 -6.05 10.59
C ILE A 199 -29.64 -4.86 11.46
N GLN A 200 -28.70 -4.29 12.22
CA GLN A 200 -28.94 -3.12 13.06
C GLN A 200 -29.31 -1.88 12.22
N ALA A 201 -28.64 -1.67 11.09
CA ALA A 201 -28.98 -0.58 10.17
C ALA A 201 -30.39 -0.73 9.61
N HIS A 202 -30.85 -1.95 9.33
CA HIS A 202 -32.22 -2.21 8.90
C HIS A 202 -33.23 -1.89 10.00
N GLU A 203 -32.94 -2.30 11.24
CA GLU A 203 -33.77 -1.98 12.41
C GLU A 203 -33.88 -0.47 12.65
N HIS A 204 -32.77 0.26 12.54
CA HIS A 204 -32.76 1.73 12.62
C HIS A 204 -33.57 2.38 11.50
N LYS A 205 -33.48 1.88 10.26
CA LYS A 205 -34.30 2.36 9.13
C LYS A 205 -35.79 2.13 9.40
N LEU A 206 -36.17 0.97 9.93
CA LEU A 206 -37.55 0.66 10.29
C LEU A 206 -38.06 1.60 11.40
N ALA A 207 -37.25 1.85 12.43
CA ALA A 207 -37.57 2.82 13.48
C ALA A 207 -37.69 4.24 12.91
N ALA A 208 -36.87 4.61 11.94
CA ALA A 208 -36.93 5.91 11.27
C ALA A 208 -38.23 6.09 10.49
N ILE A 209 -38.78 5.05 9.84
CA ILE A 209 -40.08 5.13 9.14
C ILE A 209 -41.15 5.67 10.09
N LYS A 210 -41.22 5.21 11.34
CA LYS A 210 -42.22 5.68 12.31
C LYS A 210 -42.15 7.19 12.56
N ASN A 211 -40.94 7.74 12.61
CA ASN A 211 -40.66 9.10 13.04
C ASN A 211 -40.43 10.08 11.88
N GLN A 212 -40.36 9.60 10.64
CA GLN A 212 -40.04 10.43 9.49
C GLN A 212 -41.24 11.34 9.15
N PRO A 213 -41.04 12.67 9.08
CA PRO A 213 -42.12 13.59 8.76
C PRO A 213 -42.59 13.35 7.32
N ASN A 214 -43.84 12.93 7.15
CA ASN A 214 -44.42 12.72 5.84
C ASN A 214 -44.77 14.09 5.21
N PRO A 215 -44.09 14.52 4.12
CA PRO A 215 -44.34 15.83 3.52
C PRO A 215 -45.79 15.97 3.02
N LEU A 216 -46.40 14.88 2.54
CA LEU A 216 -47.80 14.87 2.10
C LEU A 216 -48.75 15.13 3.27
N TYR A 217 -48.43 14.63 4.47
CA TYR A 217 -49.20 14.92 5.66
C TYR A 217 -49.16 16.41 6.00
N ALA A 218 -47.96 17.01 5.99
CA ALA A 218 -47.79 18.44 6.27
C ALA A 218 -48.56 19.31 5.27
N THR A 219 -48.46 19.01 3.97
CA THR A 219 -49.20 19.71 2.92
C THR A 219 -50.71 19.54 3.06
N ALA A 220 -51.20 18.32 3.32
CA ALA A 220 -52.63 18.07 3.52
C ALA A 220 -53.17 18.79 4.75
N ARG A 221 -52.41 18.80 5.85
CA ARG A 221 -52.76 19.53 7.08
C ARG A 221 -52.82 21.03 6.83
N GLN A 222 -51.83 21.59 6.14
CA GLN A 222 -51.82 23.02 5.78
C GLN A 222 -53.01 23.39 4.90
N ARG A 223 -53.33 22.58 3.89
CA ARG A 223 -54.50 22.82 3.00
C ARG A 223 -55.82 22.75 3.77
N CYS A 224 -55.95 21.82 4.71
CA CYS A 224 -57.12 21.76 5.59
C CYS A 224 -57.23 23.02 6.47
N GLU A 225 -56.13 23.46 7.10
CA GLU A 225 -56.15 24.66 7.96
C GLU A 225 -56.42 25.95 7.16
N GLN A 226 -55.82 26.10 5.98
CA GLN A 226 -56.13 27.22 5.07
C GLN A 226 -57.60 27.24 4.68
N GLY A 227 -58.15 26.10 4.27
CA GLY A 227 -59.56 26.02 3.91
C GLY A 227 -60.49 26.28 5.12
N LYS A 228 -60.13 25.84 6.33
CA LYS A 228 -60.85 26.18 7.57
C LYS A 228 -60.86 27.68 7.83
N GLN A 229 -59.72 28.35 7.64
CA GLN A 229 -59.62 29.81 7.81
C GLN A 229 -60.47 30.54 6.77
N GLU A 230 -60.43 30.12 5.50
CA GLU A 230 -61.28 30.67 4.44
C GLU A 230 -62.77 30.49 4.76
N LEU A 231 -63.18 29.32 5.23
CA LEU A 231 -64.57 29.04 5.60
C LEU A 231 -65.05 29.91 6.77
N ARG A 232 -64.19 30.18 7.75
CA ARG A 232 -64.52 31.05 8.92
C ARG A 232 -64.75 32.51 8.53
N ARG A 233 -64.19 32.98 7.41
CA ARG A 233 -64.35 34.36 6.92
C ARG A 233 -65.64 34.55 6.12
N LEU A 234 -66.32 33.48 5.74
CA LEU A 234 -67.58 33.53 5.00
C LEU A 234 -68.76 33.51 5.96
N ASP A 235 -69.74 34.37 5.71
CA ASP A 235 -71.04 34.28 6.36
C ASP A 235 -71.75 32.98 5.94
N ARG A 236 -72.56 32.38 6.83
CA ARG A 236 -73.33 31.17 6.51
C ARG A 236 -74.35 31.38 5.39
N SER A 237 -74.79 32.62 5.18
CA SER A 237 -75.69 33.01 4.10
C SER A 237 -74.99 33.17 2.74
N ASP A 238 -73.65 33.20 2.69
CA ASP A 238 -72.91 33.25 1.42
C ASP A 238 -73.09 31.94 0.65
N ARG A 239 -73.49 32.02 -0.63
CA ARG A 239 -73.71 30.87 -1.53
C ARG A 239 -72.46 29.97 -1.65
N ARG A 240 -71.26 30.49 -1.42
CA ARG A 240 -69.99 29.75 -1.45
C ARG A 240 -69.70 28.99 -0.16
N TRP A 241 -70.40 29.29 0.93
CA TRP A 241 -70.18 28.64 2.22
C TRP A 241 -70.43 27.13 2.13
N SER A 242 -71.56 26.73 1.55
CA SER A 242 -71.96 25.32 1.42
C SER A 242 -70.99 24.51 0.56
N SER A 243 -70.56 25.03 -0.59
CA SER A 243 -69.61 24.34 -1.47
C SER A 243 -68.22 24.20 -0.83
N ARG A 244 -67.76 25.22 -0.09
CA ARG A 244 -66.51 25.17 0.67
C ARG A 244 -66.58 24.18 1.84
N TYR A 245 -67.69 24.17 2.57
CA TYR A 245 -67.92 23.21 3.65
C TYR A 245 -67.83 21.76 3.15
N VAL A 246 -68.54 21.45 2.05
CA VAL A 246 -68.54 20.11 1.45
C VAL A 246 -67.14 19.71 0.97
N ARG A 247 -66.35 20.63 0.40
CA ARG A 247 -64.97 20.32 -0.02
C ARG A 247 -64.03 20.00 1.15
N LEU A 248 -64.25 20.64 2.30
CA LEU A 248 -63.44 20.45 3.50
C LEU A 248 -63.80 19.17 4.24
N TYR A 249 -65.09 18.92 4.43
CA TYR A 249 -65.61 17.90 5.36
C TYR A 249 -66.41 16.78 4.68
N GLY A 250 -66.75 16.91 3.41
CA GLY A 250 -67.68 16.02 2.71
C GLY A 250 -69.14 16.42 2.91
N ARG A 251 -70.06 15.66 2.29
CA ARG A 251 -71.51 15.85 2.51
C ARG A 251 -71.93 15.22 3.83
N TRP A 252 -73.05 15.69 4.39
CA TRP A 252 -73.54 15.20 5.69
C TRP A 252 -73.74 13.68 5.74
N HIS A 253 -74.32 13.09 4.69
CA HIS A 253 -74.54 11.63 4.61
C HIS A 253 -73.23 10.83 4.46
N GLU A 254 -72.11 11.49 4.14
CA GLU A 254 -70.79 10.85 4.01
C GLU A 254 -69.99 10.88 5.31
N ARG A 255 -70.55 11.41 6.41
CA ARG A 255 -69.85 11.57 7.69
C ARG A 255 -69.23 10.27 8.23
N ASN A 256 -69.89 9.13 7.99
CA ASN A 256 -69.43 7.81 8.45
C ASN A 256 -68.85 6.96 7.32
N LYS A 257 -68.60 7.55 6.14
CA LYS A 257 -68.05 6.84 4.99
C LYS A 257 -66.59 6.48 5.27
N ASP A 258 -66.22 5.22 5.01
CA ASP A 258 -64.82 4.83 5.01
C ASP A 258 -64.13 5.36 3.75
N TRP A 259 -63.13 6.20 3.94
CA TRP A 259 -62.36 6.81 2.86
C TRP A 259 -61.08 6.03 2.53
N SER A 260 -60.73 4.97 3.28
CA SER A 260 -59.46 4.24 3.22
C SER A 260 -59.07 3.77 1.80
N GLY A 261 -60.05 3.27 1.04
CA GLY A 261 -59.90 2.75 -0.32
C GLY A 261 -59.93 3.78 -1.45
N TYR A 262 -60.18 5.06 -1.15
CA TYR A 262 -60.30 6.11 -2.19
C TYR A 262 -58.96 6.77 -2.49
N GLN A 263 -58.84 7.32 -3.71
CA GLN A 263 -57.70 8.15 -4.07
C GLN A 263 -57.73 9.46 -3.28
N LEU A 264 -56.56 9.96 -2.87
CA LEU A 264 -56.46 11.13 -1.98
C LEU A 264 -57.20 12.37 -2.52
N ALA A 265 -57.23 12.54 -3.86
CA ALA A 265 -57.92 13.64 -4.52
C ALA A 265 -59.46 13.64 -4.35
N GLN A 266 -60.05 12.47 -4.08
CA GLN A 266 -61.50 12.28 -3.90
C GLN A 266 -61.92 12.43 -2.43
N VAL A 267 -60.95 12.47 -1.51
CA VAL A 267 -61.18 12.55 -0.06
C VAL A 267 -61.31 14.01 0.36
N PRO A 268 -62.27 14.38 1.23
CA PRO A 268 -62.39 15.73 1.76
C PRO A 268 -61.07 16.24 2.37
N LEU A 269 -60.75 17.51 2.16
CA LEU A 269 -59.43 18.06 2.48
C LEU A 269 -59.01 17.85 3.93
N CYS A 270 -59.95 17.93 4.88
CA CYS A 270 -59.64 17.75 6.30
C CYS A 270 -59.60 16.29 6.77
N MET A 271 -60.06 15.34 5.95
CA MET A 271 -59.93 13.90 6.20
C MET A 271 -58.60 13.35 5.65
N GLN A 272 -58.01 14.00 4.65
CA GLN A 272 -56.75 13.58 4.02
C GLN A 272 -55.58 13.38 5.02
N PRO A 273 -55.31 14.28 6.00
CA PRO A 273 -54.18 14.11 6.92
C PRO A 273 -54.30 12.83 7.75
N GLN A 274 -55.49 12.53 8.27
CA GLN A 274 -55.73 11.33 9.07
C GLN A 274 -55.55 10.07 8.23
N LEU A 275 -56.04 10.09 6.98
CA LEU A 275 -55.89 8.97 6.06
C LEU A 275 -54.43 8.72 5.68
N ILE A 276 -53.66 9.77 5.41
CA ILE A 276 -52.22 9.66 5.14
C ILE A 276 -51.48 9.10 6.36
N GLN A 277 -51.79 9.62 7.56
CA GLN A 277 -51.17 9.15 8.80
C GLN A 277 -51.53 7.69 9.08
N GLY A 278 -52.79 7.30 8.90
CA GLY A 278 -53.26 5.93 9.05
C GLY A 278 -52.58 4.96 8.07
N LYS A 279 -52.48 5.32 6.78
CA LYS A 279 -51.76 4.52 5.78
C LYS A 279 -50.28 4.36 6.15
N HIS A 280 -49.64 5.45 6.59
CA HIS A 280 -48.24 5.42 6.99
C HIS A 280 -47.98 4.52 8.22
N LEU A 281 -48.84 4.62 9.25
CA LEU A 281 -48.77 3.74 10.42
C LEU A 281 -49.05 2.28 10.06
N ALA A 282 -50.02 2.01 9.18
CA ALA A 282 -50.30 0.67 8.70
C ALA A 282 -49.09 0.05 7.98
N THR A 283 -48.43 0.80 7.10
CA THR A 283 -47.19 0.35 6.44
C THR A 283 -46.09 0.05 7.45
N TYR A 284 -45.91 0.91 8.45
CA TYR A 284 -44.94 0.67 9.53
C TYR A 284 -45.25 -0.62 10.32
N GLU A 285 -46.50 -0.82 10.73
CA GLU A 285 -46.89 -2.03 11.49
C GLU A 285 -46.73 -3.30 10.66
N VAL A 286 -47.07 -3.28 9.36
CA VAL A 286 -46.82 -4.42 8.46
C VAL A 286 -45.33 -4.72 8.35
N ALA A 287 -44.50 -3.70 8.12
CA ALA A 287 -43.05 -3.87 8.03
C ALA A 287 -42.44 -4.36 9.35
N LYS A 288 -42.97 -3.88 10.49
CA LYS A 288 -42.55 -4.32 11.83
C LYS A 288 -42.93 -5.76 12.11
N GLN A 289 -44.13 -6.19 11.74
CA GLN A 289 -44.55 -7.58 11.89
C GLN A 289 -43.72 -8.52 11.01
N ASP A 290 -43.45 -8.13 9.77
CA ASP A 290 -42.56 -8.89 8.88
C ASP A 290 -41.15 -9.00 9.47
N TRP A 291 -40.60 -7.88 9.97
CA TRP A 291 -39.30 -7.85 10.61
C TRP A 291 -39.23 -8.75 11.85
N GLN A 292 -40.27 -8.74 12.69
CA GLN A 292 -40.34 -9.62 13.87
C GLN A 292 -40.36 -11.10 13.48
N LYS A 293 -41.09 -11.48 12.42
CA LYS A 293 -41.07 -12.85 11.89
C LYS A 293 -39.68 -13.27 11.41
N LYS A 294 -38.97 -12.36 10.72
CA LYS A 294 -37.59 -12.59 10.29
C LYS A 294 -36.65 -12.77 11.48
N LEU A 295 -36.75 -11.90 12.50
CA LEU A 295 -35.94 -12.01 13.72
C LEU A 295 -36.18 -13.32 14.49
N GLN A 296 -37.40 -13.88 14.46
CA GLN A 296 -37.63 -15.22 15.03
C GLN A 296 -36.82 -16.29 14.29
N ARG A 297 -36.78 -16.23 12.95
CA ARG A 297 -35.95 -17.15 12.14
C ARG A 297 -34.46 -16.97 12.37
N ARG A 298 -33.99 -15.75 12.65
CA ARG A 298 -32.58 -15.48 13.02
C ARG A 298 -32.12 -16.36 14.19
N SER A 299 -32.96 -16.52 15.21
CA SER A 299 -32.63 -17.37 16.38
C SER A 299 -32.51 -18.86 16.04
N LEU A 300 -33.24 -19.33 15.02
CA LEU A 300 -33.20 -20.72 14.57
C LEU A 300 -31.96 -21.00 13.69
N ILE A 301 -31.53 -20.01 12.91
CA ILE A 301 -30.37 -20.12 12.02
C ILE A 301 -29.06 -20.06 12.81
N GLY A 302 -28.99 -19.24 13.86
CA GLY A 302 -27.82 -19.14 14.73
C GLY A 302 -26.60 -18.41 14.14
N ASP A 303 -26.61 -18.11 12.85
CA ASP A 303 -25.61 -17.31 12.14
C ASP A 303 -26.25 -16.08 11.46
N ASP A 304 -25.75 -14.89 11.78
CA ASP A 304 -26.26 -13.62 11.25
C ASP A 304 -26.01 -13.49 9.74
N ARG A 305 -24.92 -14.07 9.24
CA ARG A 305 -24.64 -14.08 7.81
C ARG A 305 -25.59 -15.02 7.08
N GLY A 306 -25.78 -16.25 7.59
CA GLY A 306 -26.78 -17.19 7.09
C GLY A 306 -28.21 -16.63 7.13
N PHE A 307 -28.55 -15.88 8.19
CA PHE A 307 -29.83 -15.17 8.28
C PHE A 307 -30.00 -14.16 7.14
N LEU A 308 -29.00 -13.31 6.88
CA LEU A 308 -29.06 -12.37 5.76
C LEU A 308 -29.19 -13.09 4.42
N GLN A 309 -28.48 -14.20 4.23
CA GLN A 309 -28.52 -14.97 2.99
C GLN A 309 -29.92 -15.55 2.71
N GLN A 310 -30.60 -16.07 3.74
CA GLN A 310 -31.91 -16.72 3.59
C GLN A 310 -33.08 -15.72 3.61
N GLU A 311 -33.08 -14.79 4.56
CA GLU A 311 -34.22 -13.90 4.81
C GLU A 311 -34.10 -12.55 4.11
N MET A 312 -32.90 -12.13 3.73
CA MET A 312 -32.63 -10.84 3.09
C MET A 312 -31.66 -10.97 1.91
N PRO A 313 -31.92 -11.87 0.94
CA PRO A 313 -30.94 -12.25 -0.08
C PRO A 313 -30.45 -11.07 -0.94
N ALA A 314 -31.32 -10.07 -1.19
CA ALA A 314 -30.92 -8.85 -1.89
C ALA A 314 -29.89 -8.02 -1.09
N LEU A 315 -30.06 -7.90 0.23
CA LEU A 315 -29.11 -7.21 1.09
C LEU A 315 -27.81 -8.02 1.23
N TYR A 316 -27.91 -9.35 1.29
CA TYR A 316 -26.76 -10.23 1.28
C TYR A 316 -25.93 -10.07 0.01
N ALA A 317 -26.54 -10.21 -1.18
CA ALA A 317 -25.85 -10.11 -2.47
C ALA A 317 -25.22 -8.72 -2.74
N ALA A 318 -25.73 -7.67 -2.09
CA ALA A 318 -25.15 -6.34 -2.15
C ALA A 318 -23.81 -6.24 -1.39
N HIS A 319 -23.61 -7.01 -0.32
CA HIS A 319 -22.47 -6.86 0.58
C HIS A 319 -21.54 -8.08 0.64
N PHE A 320 -22.02 -9.26 0.29
CA PHE A 320 -21.29 -10.53 0.35
C PHE A 320 -21.21 -11.21 -1.02
N ASP A 321 -20.09 -11.88 -1.28
CA ASP A 321 -19.90 -12.74 -2.46
C ASP A 321 -20.49 -14.15 -2.23
N ALA A 322 -20.34 -15.02 -3.23
CA ALA A 322 -20.90 -16.37 -3.21
C ALA A 322 -20.27 -17.22 -2.09
N GLU A 323 -19.01 -16.95 -1.77
CA GLU A 323 -18.23 -17.58 -0.70
C GLU A 323 -18.56 -16.99 0.68
N GLY A 324 -19.36 -15.94 0.73
CA GLY A 324 -19.80 -15.26 1.95
C GLY A 324 -18.74 -14.36 2.58
N ASN A 325 -17.79 -13.88 1.78
CA ASN A 325 -16.85 -12.82 2.12
C ASN A 325 -17.37 -11.46 1.69
N LEU A 326 -16.85 -10.40 2.31
CA LEU A 326 -17.22 -9.03 1.93
C LEU A 326 -16.81 -8.70 0.49
N ARG A 327 -17.76 -8.19 -0.30
CA ARG A 327 -17.49 -7.66 -1.65
C ARG A 327 -16.68 -6.37 -1.57
N SER A 328 -17.04 -5.49 -0.64
CA SER A 328 -16.34 -4.24 -0.39
C SER A 328 -15.08 -4.50 0.42
N GLY A 329 -13.94 -4.39 -0.24
CA GLY A 329 -12.64 -4.48 0.40
C GLY A 329 -12.39 -3.38 1.42
N VAL A 330 -12.84 -2.16 1.14
CA VAL A 330 -12.78 -1.01 2.08
C VAL A 330 -13.57 -1.29 3.36
N ASP A 331 -14.75 -1.91 3.25
CA ASP A 331 -15.53 -2.31 4.43
C ASP A 331 -14.77 -3.37 5.25
N ALA A 332 -14.13 -4.33 4.59
CA ALA A 332 -13.32 -5.35 5.27
C ALA A 332 -12.18 -4.71 6.06
N VAL A 333 -11.42 -3.78 5.44
CA VAL A 333 -10.31 -3.06 6.10
C VAL A 333 -10.82 -2.22 7.28
N ARG A 334 -11.94 -1.49 7.11
CA ARG A 334 -12.54 -0.69 8.19
C ARG A 334 -12.91 -1.57 9.39
N ILE A 335 -13.63 -2.66 9.13
CA ILE A 335 -14.12 -3.55 10.19
C ILE A 335 -12.96 -4.27 10.86
N ALA A 336 -11.95 -4.73 10.11
CA ALA A 336 -10.74 -5.32 10.67
C ALA A 336 -10.03 -4.35 11.61
N THR A 337 -9.88 -3.09 11.19
CA THR A 337 -9.24 -2.04 12.00
C THR A 337 -10.02 -1.79 13.29
N GLN A 338 -11.34 -1.64 13.20
CA GLN A 338 -12.21 -1.42 14.36
C GLN A 338 -12.23 -2.63 15.30
N ASN A 339 -12.26 -3.84 14.75
CA ASN A 339 -12.25 -5.07 15.53
C ASN A 339 -10.92 -5.25 16.28
N LEU A 340 -9.80 -5.07 15.58
CA LEU A 340 -8.47 -5.12 16.20
C LEU A 340 -8.34 -4.11 17.34
N TYR A 341 -8.69 -2.84 17.09
CA TYR A 341 -8.60 -1.80 18.11
C TYR A 341 -9.57 -2.04 19.27
N GLY A 342 -10.79 -2.49 18.99
CA GLY A 342 -11.78 -2.84 20.00
C GLY A 342 -11.36 -4.02 20.87
N LYS A 343 -10.65 -5.01 20.32
CA LYS A 343 -10.04 -6.10 21.10
C LYS A 343 -8.90 -5.60 21.98
N LEU A 344 -8.01 -4.75 21.43
CA LEU A 344 -6.91 -4.16 22.20
C LEU A 344 -7.41 -3.34 23.39
N GLN A 345 -8.45 -2.51 23.19
CA GLN A 345 -9.04 -1.72 24.27
C GLN A 345 -9.70 -2.57 25.36
N ARG A 346 -10.27 -3.73 24.99
CA ARG A 346 -10.88 -4.68 25.93
C ARG A 346 -9.86 -5.58 26.63
N GLY A 347 -8.58 -5.52 26.24
CA GLY A 347 -7.54 -6.40 26.77
C GLY A 347 -7.69 -7.85 26.30
N ASP A 348 -8.32 -8.08 25.14
CA ASP A 348 -8.46 -9.41 24.55
C ASP A 348 -7.17 -9.81 23.80
N TRP A 349 -6.14 -10.08 24.58
CA TRP A 349 -4.81 -10.43 24.08
C TRP A 349 -4.78 -11.79 23.38
N GLN A 350 -5.72 -12.69 23.72
CA GLN A 350 -5.80 -14.02 23.11
C GLN A 350 -6.25 -13.92 21.65
N GLU A 351 -7.28 -13.12 21.36
CA GLU A 351 -7.78 -12.92 20.00
C GLU A 351 -6.95 -11.93 19.15
N THR A 352 -5.97 -11.24 19.76
CA THR A 352 -5.06 -10.29 19.07
C THR A 352 -3.62 -10.77 19.00
N GLY A 353 -3.27 -11.89 19.64
CA GLY A 353 -1.90 -12.35 19.80
C GLY A 353 -1.12 -12.47 18.50
N PHE A 354 -1.74 -13.00 17.45
CA PHE A 354 -1.10 -13.13 16.14
C PHE A 354 -0.87 -11.77 15.47
N SER A 355 -1.86 -10.87 15.50
CA SER A 355 -1.72 -9.50 14.97
C SER A 355 -0.66 -8.69 15.72
N LEU A 356 -0.56 -8.87 17.04
CA LEU A 356 0.49 -8.24 17.87
C LEU A 356 1.87 -8.86 17.66
N MET A 357 1.95 -10.16 17.40
CA MET A 357 3.21 -10.80 17.02
C MET A 357 3.75 -10.21 15.71
N PHE A 358 2.90 -10.04 14.69
CA PHE A 358 3.27 -9.39 13.44
C PHE A 358 3.67 -7.92 13.63
N PHE A 359 2.96 -7.19 14.51
CA PHE A 359 3.38 -5.85 14.93
C PHE A 359 4.81 -5.86 15.50
N GLY A 360 5.06 -6.73 16.48
CA GLY A 360 6.31 -6.79 17.21
C GLY A 360 7.49 -7.18 16.30
N ILE A 361 7.29 -8.18 15.44
CA ILE A 361 8.31 -8.62 14.47
C ILE A 361 8.61 -7.50 13.45
N SER A 362 7.58 -6.88 12.88
CA SER A 362 7.75 -5.74 11.96
C SER A 362 8.50 -4.60 12.65
N ALA A 363 8.01 -4.13 13.81
CA ALA A 363 8.62 -3.03 14.53
C ALA A 363 10.08 -3.31 14.93
N ALA A 364 10.39 -4.51 15.45
CA ALA A 364 11.74 -4.88 15.86
C ALA A 364 12.70 -4.97 14.67
N THR A 365 12.27 -5.58 13.56
CA THR A 365 13.11 -5.72 12.36
C THR A 365 13.31 -4.38 11.65
N SER A 366 12.28 -3.53 11.54
CA SER A 366 12.40 -2.19 10.98
C SER A 366 13.27 -1.27 11.85
N ALA A 367 13.14 -1.34 13.18
CA ALA A 367 14.01 -0.61 14.10
C ALA A 367 15.48 -1.03 13.93
N THR A 368 15.74 -2.34 13.85
CA THR A 368 17.08 -2.89 13.64
C THR A 368 17.67 -2.42 12.30
N ALA A 369 16.90 -2.52 11.22
CA ALA A 369 17.33 -2.07 9.89
C ALA A 369 17.62 -0.55 9.85
N CYS A 370 16.81 0.24 10.54
CA CYS A 370 17.01 1.69 10.67
C CYS A 370 18.29 2.01 11.47
N LEU A 371 18.47 1.37 12.63
CA LEU A 371 19.65 1.56 13.47
C LEU A 371 20.94 1.16 12.73
N LEU A 372 20.94 0.04 12.01
CA LEU A 372 22.08 -0.38 11.19
C LEU A 372 22.37 0.65 10.09
N SER A 373 21.36 1.10 9.35
CA SER A 373 21.52 2.12 8.30
C SER A 373 22.07 3.44 8.84
N LEU A 374 21.59 3.88 10.00
CA LEU A 374 22.07 5.09 10.68
C LEU A 374 23.47 4.92 11.27
N SER A 375 23.80 3.74 11.79
CA SER A 375 25.15 3.46 12.30
C SER A 375 26.17 3.49 11.16
N LEU A 376 25.83 2.91 10.02
CA LEU A 376 26.67 2.89 8.82
C LEU A 376 26.94 4.31 8.29
N SER A 377 25.92 5.18 8.28
CA SER A 377 26.09 6.57 7.82
C SER A 377 27.00 7.44 8.71
N ARG A 378 27.17 7.03 9.98
CA ARG A 378 28.03 7.72 10.94
C ARG A 378 29.49 7.31 10.81
N ARG A 379 29.80 6.16 10.19
CA ARG A 379 31.17 5.69 10.03
C ARG A 379 32.01 6.62 9.15
N ALA A 380 33.29 6.78 9.52
CA ALA A 380 34.22 7.66 8.82
C ALA A 380 34.57 7.14 7.42
N ASP A 381 34.78 5.84 7.26
CA ASP A 381 35.05 5.19 5.97
C ASP A 381 33.83 5.21 5.04
N ALA A 382 32.61 5.03 5.57
CA ALA A 382 31.38 5.24 4.80
C ALA A 382 31.29 6.66 4.22
N ARG A 383 31.65 7.69 5.00
CA ARG A 383 31.71 9.07 4.51
C ARG A 383 32.81 9.28 3.48
N LYS A 384 34.00 8.71 3.69
CA LYS A 384 35.12 8.75 2.73
C LYS A 384 34.74 8.08 1.41
N SER A 385 34.01 6.97 1.46
CA SER A 385 33.56 6.22 0.28
C SER A 385 32.71 7.06 -0.68
N ARG A 386 32.07 8.13 -0.19
CA ARG A 386 31.22 9.05 -0.96
C ARG A 386 31.85 10.43 -1.17
N SER A 387 33.10 10.62 -0.77
CA SER A 387 33.79 11.91 -0.90
C SER A 387 34.22 12.15 -2.35
N GLN A 388 33.77 13.27 -2.93
CA GLN A 388 34.21 13.69 -4.26
C GLN A 388 35.70 14.01 -4.31
N ALA A 389 36.26 14.60 -3.25
CA ALA A 389 37.69 14.89 -3.18
C ALA A 389 38.51 13.59 -3.25
N ILE A 390 38.08 12.54 -2.55
CA ILE A 390 38.74 11.23 -2.61
C ILE A 390 38.55 10.58 -3.99
N ALA A 391 37.36 10.72 -4.59
CA ALA A 391 37.12 10.25 -5.95
C ALA A 391 38.10 10.89 -6.95
N GLN A 392 38.23 12.22 -6.92
CA GLN A 392 39.12 12.97 -7.82
C GLN A 392 40.57 12.55 -7.65
N VAL A 393 41.06 12.41 -6.41
CA VAL A 393 42.44 11.97 -6.14
C VAL A 393 42.67 10.55 -6.65
N ARG A 394 41.72 9.64 -6.42
CA ARG A 394 41.78 8.27 -6.93
C ARG A 394 41.81 8.24 -8.46
N ASP A 395 40.92 8.98 -9.10
CA ASP A 395 40.77 8.98 -10.56
C ASP A 395 42.03 9.59 -11.21
N ALA A 396 42.55 10.70 -10.69
CA ALA A 396 43.81 11.27 -11.14
C ALA A 396 45.00 10.31 -10.99
N TRP A 397 45.07 9.56 -9.89
CA TRP A 397 46.11 8.55 -9.69
C TRP A 397 45.98 7.38 -10.67
N LEU A 398 44.76 6.91 -10.92
CA LEU A 398 44.48 5.85 -11.90
C LEU A 398 44.86 6.31 -13.31
N ASP A 399 44.47 7.52 -13.69
CA ASP A 399 44.79 8.09 -15.01
C ASP A 399 46.31 8.21 -15.22
N ALA A 400 47.04 8.69 -14.20
CA ALA A 400 48.50 8.77 -14.25
C ALA A 400 49.14 7.38 -14.45
N ARG A 401 48.62 6.35 -13.77
CA ARG A 401 49.09 4.96 -13.96
C ARG A 401 48.73 4.40 -15.33
N TYR A 402 47.52 4.68 -15.84
CA TYR A 402 47.16 4.27 -17.20
C TYR A 402 48.06 4.91 -18.26
N GLN A 403 48.40 6.19 -18.11
CA GLN A 403 49.31 6.89 -19.01
C GLN A 403 50.73 6.32 -18.95
N GLU A 404 51.24 6.06 -17.75
CA GLU A 404 52.56 5.43 -17.57
C GLU A 404 52.62 4.06 -18.27
N LEU A 405 51.58 3.24 -18.09
CA LEU A 405 51.49 1.93 -18.73
C LEU A 405 51.35 2.01 -20.24
N ALA A 406 50.59 2.98 -20.76
CA ALA A 406 50.48 3.22 -22.19
C ALA A 406 51.83 3.66 -22.79
N ALA A 407 52.56 4.54 -22.11
CA ALA A 407 53.89 4.98 -22.52
C ALA A 407 54.90 3.82 -22.51
N ARG A 408 54.89 2.97 -21.47
CA ARG A 408 55.72 1.76 -21.42
C ARG A 408 55.42 0.80 -22.58
N ARG A 409 54.15 0.62 -22.95
CA ARG A 409 53.76 -0.19 -24.12
C ARG A 409 54.24 0.37 -25.45
N GLN A 410 54.30 1.69 -25.58
CA GLN A 410 54.81 2.35 -26.79
C GLN A 410 56.34 2.34 -26.86
N ALA A 411 57.01 2.41 -25.71
CA ALA A 411 58.47 2.37 -25.59
C ALA A 411 59.04 0.95 -25.59
N ALA A 412 58.23 -0.07 -25.28
CA ALA A 412 58.63 -1.46 -25.41
C ALA A 412 59.03 -1.72 -26.86
N PRO A 413 60.28 -2.15 -27.14
CA PRO A 413 60.68 -2.47 -28.50
C PRO A 413 59.71 -3.51 -29.03
N ARG A 414 59.20 -3.31 -30.24
CA ARG A 414 58.55 -4.40 -30.97
C ARG A 414 59.62 -5.46 -31.13
N VAL A 415 59.62 -6.45 -30.23
CA VAL A 415 60.31 -7.70 -30.45
C VAL A 415 59.57 -8.32 -31.62
N GLU A 416 60.00 -8.02 -32.85
CA GLU A 416 59.63 -8.85 -33.98
C GLU A 416 60.02 -10.27 -33.59
N PRO A 417 59.08 -11.22 -33.63
CA PRO A 417 59.40 -12.57 -33.23
C PRO A 417 60.48 -13.10 -34.16
N SER A 418 61.72 -13.21 -33.67
CA SER A 418 62.90 -13.62 -34.44
C SER A 418 62.80 -15.06 -34.99
N TRP A 419 61.73 -15.77 -34.64
CA TRP A 419 61.38 -17.08 -35.21
C TRP A 419 60.57 -17.00 -36.52
N ILE A 420 60.25 -15.82 -37.05
CA ILE A 420 59.54 -15.67 -38.33
C ILE A 420 60.51 -15.66 -39.54
N GLU A 421 61.77 -15.25 -39.37
CA GLU A 421 62.74 -15.21 -40.47
C GLU A 421 63.14 -16.58 -41.05
N PRO A 422 63.26 -17.69 -40.30
CA PRO A 422 63.63 -18.98 -40.90
C PRO A 422 62.50 -19.63 -41.74
N LEU A 423 61.25 -19.20 -41.57
CA LEU A 423 60.09 -19.80 -42.27
C LEU A 423 59.83 -19.20 -43.65
N LEU A 424 60.50 -18.09 -43.99
CA LEU A 424 60.36 -17.43 -45.30
C LEU A 424 61.57 -17.64 -46.22
N SER A 425 62.71 -18.14 -45.72
CA SER A 425 63.88 -18.45 -46.54
C SER A 425 63.88 -19.83 -47.18
N ASP A 426 62.98 -20.74 -46.76
CA ASP A 426 62.90 -22.13 -47.26
C ASP A 426 61.86 -22.32 -48.38
N ARG A 427 61.36 -21.22 -48.97
CA ARG A 427 60.56 -21.23 -50.21
C ARG A 427 61.28 -20.47 -51.31
N ARG A 428 62.37 -21.03 -51.85
CA ARG A 428 62.82 -20.77 -53.23
C ARG A 428 63.32 -22.04 -53.87
#